data_AF-T1EIS0-F1
#
_entry.id   AF-T1EIS0-F1
#
_cell.length_a   1.000
_cell.length_b   1.000
_cell.length_c   1.000
_cell.angle_alpha   90.00
_cell.angle_beta   90.00
_cell.angle_gamma   90.00
#
_symmetry.space_group_name_H-M   'P 1'
#
loop_
_entity.id
_entity.type
_entity.pdbx_description
1 polymer ?
#
loop_
_entity_poly.entity_id
_entity_poly.type
_entity_poly.pdbx_seq_one_letter_code
_entity_poly.pdbx_strand_id
1 'polypeptide(L)' 'PNLASTNVKYKLADHRYGREEMLALFTHSDEAPDQLKEHPIYSADALVPLALLPQTEEEQ' A
#
# COMPACT_ATOMS: atom_id res chain seq x y z
N PRO A 1 18.54 -45.59 -4.55
CA PRO A 1 18.16 -45.12 -3.19
C PRO A 1 17.86 -43.62 -3.28
N ASN A 2 16.60 -43.27 -3.01
CA ASN A 2 15.95 -42.02 -3.39
C ASN A 2 16.46 -40.84 -2.56
N LEU A 3 17.04 -39.83 -3.22
CA LEU A 3 17.36 -38.53 -2.61
C LEU A 3 16.05 -37.76 -2.54
N ALA A 4 15.30 -37.96 -1.45
CA ALA A 4 14.11 -37.18 -1.16
C ALA A 4 14.51 -35.72 -0.98
N SER A 5 14.45 -34.96 -2.08
CA SER A 5 14.51 -33.51 -2.08
C SER A 5 13.41 -33.01 -1.16
N THR A 6 13.80 -32.54 0.01
CA THR A 6 12.96 -31.81 0.97
C THR A 6 12.49 -30.51 0.32
N ASN A 7 11.49 -30.62 -0.55
CA ASN A 7 10.83 -29.48 -1.17
C ASN A 7 9.86 -28.89 -0.14
N VAL A 8 10.40 -28.26 0.90
CA VAL A 8 9.63 -27.43 1.81
C VAL A 8 9.31 -26.16 1.05
N LYS A 9 8.21 -26.19 0.28
CA LYS A 9 7.62 -24.97 -0.27
C LYS A 9 7.08 -24.18 0.92
N TYR A 10 7.87 -23.25 1.44
CA TYR A 10 7.38 -22.29 2.42
C TYR A 10 6.13 -21.65 1.84
N LYS A 11 4.97 -21.88 2.47
CA LYS A 11 3.70 -21.29 2.02
C LYS A 11 3.86 -19.77 2.15
N LEU A 12 3.82 -19.08 1.02
CA LEU A 12 3.79 -17.62 1.02
C LEU A 12 2.52 -17.16 1.73
N ALA A 13 2.59 -16.05 2.48
CA ALA A 13 1.37 -15.49 3.04
C ALA A 13 0.39 -15.17 1.90
N ASP A 14 -0.88 -15.50 2.12
CA ASP A 14 -1.92 -15.50 1.07
C ASP A 14 -2.19 -14.09 0.52
N HIS A 15 -1.92 -13.04 1.31
CA HIS A 15 -2.07 -11.65 0.91
C HIS A 15 -0.75 -10.90 1.16
N ARG A 16 0.00 -10.66 0.09
CA ARG A 16 1.21 -9.84 0.11
C ARG A 16 1.17 -8.95 -1.12
N TYR A 17 1.37 -7.66 -0.89
CA TYR A 17 1.41 -6.65 -1.92
C TYR A 17 2.70 -5.86 -1.73
N GLY A 18 3.59 -5.91 -2.72
CA GLY A 18 4.76 -5.05 -2.79
C GLY A 18 4.36 -3.59 -2.97
N ARG A 19 5.34 -2.69 -2.88
CA ARG A 19 5.11 -1.24 -2.99
C ARG A 19 4.36 -0.88 -4.28
N GLU A 20 4.84 -1.34 -5.43
CA GLU A 20 4.22 -1.02 -6.72
C GLU A 20 2.83 -1.65 -6.88
N GLU A 21 2.61 -2.85 -6.31
CA GLU A 21 1.30 -3.49 -6.30
C GLU A 21 0.31 -2.69 -5.45
N MET A 22 0.74 -2.19 -4.28
CA MET A 22 -0.08 -1.32 -3.44
C MET A 22 -0.42 0.01 -4.12
N LEU A 23 0.55 0.64 -4.79
CA LEU A 23 0.34 1.90 -5.51
C LEU A 23 -0.59 1.71 -6.72
N ALA A 24 -0.49 0.58 -7.42
CA ALA A 24 -1.38 0.25 -8.54
C ALA A 24 -2.85 0.03 -8.10
N LEU A 25 -3.08 -0.33 -6.83
CA LEU A 25 -4.42 -0.49 -6.26
C LEU A 25 -5.04 0.83 -5.76
N PHE A 26 -4.30 1.95 -5.79
CA PHE A 26 -4.82 3.24 -5.35
C PHE A 26 -5.89 3.77 -6.32
N THR A 27 -7.05 4.12 -5.77
CA THR A 27 -8.14 4.80 -6.48
C THR A 27 -8.42 6.13 -5.80
N HIS A 28 -8.39 7.22 -6.54
CA HIS A 28 -8.79 8.53 -6.01
C HIS A 28 -10.29 8.52 -5.73
N SER A 29 -10.65 8.55 -4.45
CA SER A 29 -12.03 8.59 -3.98
C SER A 29 -12.15 9.72 -2.97
N ASP A 30 -13.09 10.62 -3.20
CA ASP A 30 -13.30 11.80 -2.35
C ASP A 30 -14.15 11.48 -1.10
N GLU A 31 -14.80 10.32 -1.08
CA GLU A 31 -15.61 9.88 0.05
C GLU A 31 -14.75 9.18 1.11
N ALA A 32 -14.41 9.93 2.17
CA ALA A 32 -13.79 9.37 3.37
C ALA A 32 -14.82 8.62 4.23
N PRO A 33 -14.42 7.54 4.93
CA PRO A 33 -15.25 6.88 5.94
C PRO A 33 -15.78 7.87 6.99
N ASP A 34 -17.06 7.75 7.35
CA ASP A 34 -17.72 8.69 8.27
C ASP A 34 -17.03 8.80 9.62
N GLN A 35 -16.44 7.70 10.11
CA GLN A 35 -15.71 7.66 11.37
C GLN A 35 -14.48 8.59 11.38
N LEU A 36 -13.91 8.91 10.21
CA LEU A 36 -12.76 9.79 10.10
C LEU A 36 -13.16 11.27 10.09
N LYS A 37 -14.38 11.62 9.66
CA LYS A 37 -14.81 13.02 9.47
C LYS A 37 -14.88 13.83 10.78
N GLU A 38 -15.03 13.16 11.91
CA GLU A 38 -15.09 13.80 13.23
C GLU A 38 -13.69 14.04 13.84
N HIS A 39 -12.65 13.45 13.26
CA HIS A 39 -11.30 13.57 13.79
C HIS A 39 -10.60 14.86 13.33
N PRO A 40 -9.83 15.52 14.22
CA PRO A 40 -9.12 16.76 13.89
C PRO A 40 -7.98 16.59 12.86
N ILE A 41 -7.59 15.35 12.60
CA ILE A 41 -6.58 14.99 11.59
C ILE A 41 -7.18 14.73 10.20
N TYR A 42 -8.50 14.86 10.06
CA TYR A 42 -9.19 14.66 8.80
C TYR A 42 -8.77 15.68 7.74
N SER A 43 -8.48 15.20 6.54
CA SER A 43 -8.31 16.02 5.34
C SER A 43 -9.57 15.91 4.49
N ALA A 44 -10.16 17.04 4.13
CA ALA A 44 -11.29 17.08 3.19
C ALA A 44 -10.89 16.59 1.79
N ASP A 45 -9.63 16.85 1.41
CA ASP A 45 -9.09 16.44 0.12
C ASP A 45 -8.42 15.07 0.23
N ALA A 46 -8.70 14.18 -0.72
CA ALA A 46 -8.03 12.90 -0.87
C ALA A 46 -6.64 13.10 -1.48
N LEU A 47 -5.59 13.05 -0.66
CA LEU A 47 -4.22 13.24 -1.14
C LEU A 47 -3.70 12.00 -1.87
N VAL A 48 -2.97 12.22 -2.96
CA VAL A 48 -2.26 11.16 -3.70
C VAL A 48 -1.06 10.67 -2.88
N PRO A 49 -0.73 9.37 -2.90
CA PRO A 49 0.46 8.85 -2.25
C PRO A 49 1.73 9.61 -2.67
N LEU A 50 2.52 10.09 -1.69
CA LEU A 50 3.76 10.85 -1.93
C LEU A 50 4.75 10.11 -2.84
N ALA A 51 4.70 8.77 -2.84
CA ALA A 51 5.45 7.91 -3.74
C ALA A 51 5.26 8.20 -5.25
N LEU A 52 4.14 8.81 -5.62
CA LEU A 52 3.78 9.18 -6.99
C LEU A 52 4.09 10.65 -7.31
N LEU A 53 4.53 11.42 -6.31
CA LEU A 53 4.90 12.81 -6.48
C LEU A 53 6.41 12.93 -6.66
N PRO A 54 6.88 13.81 -7.56
CA PRO A 54 8.28 14.20 -7.55
C PRO A 54 8.60 14.93 -6.25
N GLN A 55 9.85 14.82 -5.78
CA GLN A 55 10.32 15.63 -4.66
C GLN A 55 10.28 17.11 -5.02
N THR A 56 9.85 17.93 -4.07
CA THR A 56 9.96 19.38 -4.16
C THR A 56 11.38 19.85 -3.89
N GLU A 57 11.71 21.10 -4.23
CA GLU A 57 13.05 21.68 -3.97
C GLU A 57 13.39 21.73 -2.47
N GLU A 58 12.40 21.86 -1.59
CA GLU A 58 12.59 21.87 -0.13
C GLU A 58 12.93 20.48 0.43
N GLU A 59 12.59 19.41 -0.29
CA GLU A 59 12.76 18.01 0.12
C GLU A 59 14.03 17.35 -0.45
N GLN A 60 14.80 18.05 -1.29
CA GLN A 60 16.04 17.59 -1.91
C GLN A 60 17.28 17.88 -1.04
#